data_AF-A0A7S8E9B4-F1
#
_entry.id   AF-A0A7S8E9B4-F1
#
_cell.length_a   1.000
_cell.length_b   1.000
_cell.length_c   1.000
_cell.angle_alpha   90.00
_cell.angle_beta   90.00
_cell.angle_gamma   90.00
#
_symmetry.space_group_name_H-M   'P 1'
#
loop_
_entity.id
_entity.type
_entity.pdbx_description
1 polymer ?
#
loop_
_entity_poly.entity_id
_entity_poly.type
_entity_poly.pdbx_seq_one_letter_code
_entity_poly.pdbx_strand_id
1 'polypeptide(L)'
;MDKQKNDANWEDDPQNGGPQEEYYDPEVCPVCGSIDFRWGKLHQRWDSTGMGFRPDDAGMLDMSRAVRARQCLRCGNVQLFAELD
;
A
#
# COMPACT_ATOMS: atom_id res chain seq x y z
N MET A 1 24.45 -54.24 15.85
CA MET A 1 24.22 -52.95 16.52
C MET A 1 23.71 -51.99 15.47
N ASP A 2 22.39 -51.97 15.42
CA ASP A 2 21.49 -51.18 14.60
C ASP A 2 21.65 -49.68 14.79
N LYS A 3 21.12 -48.96 13.78
CA LYS A 3 20.60 -47.57 13.75
C LYS A 3 21.24 -46.76 12.62
N GLN A 4 20.53 -46.04 11.76
CA GLN A 4 19.10 -45.90 11.49
C GLN A 4 19.06 -45.08 10.20
N LYS A 5 18.30 -45.50 9.19
CA LYS A 5 17.98 -44.66 8.02
C LYS A 5 17.06 -43.53 8.52
N ASN A 6 17.44 -42.29 8.31
CA ASN A 6 16.54 -41.15 8.50
C ASN A 6 15.83 -40.90 7.18
N ASP A 7 14.77 -41.66 6.95
CA ASP A 7 13.75 -41.35 5.95
C ASP A 7 12.85 -40.26 6.55
N ALA A 8 13.18 -39.00 6.30
CA ALA A 8 12.32 -37.87 6.66
C ALA A 8 11.18 -37.79 5.64
N ASN A 9 10.11 -38.53 5.95
CA ASN A 9 8.80 -38.42 5.34
C ASN A 9 8.19 -37.08 5.79
N TRP A 10 8.16 -36.07 4.92
CA TRP A 10 7.44 -34.82 5.18
C TRP A 10 5.96 -35.06 4.89
N GLU A 11 5.27 -35.67 5.85
CA GLU A 11 3.82 -35.69 5.88
C GLU A 11 3.33 -34.24 6.03
N ASP A 12 2.43 -33.82 5.14
CA ASP A 12 1.76 -32.51 5.15
C ASP A 12 1.13 -32.25 6.53
N ASP A 13 1.81 -31.42 7.33
CA ASP A 13 1.25 -30.85 8.55
C ASP A 13 0.24 -29.75 8.17
N PRO A 14 -1.06 -29.90 8.48
CA PRO A 14 -2.08 -28.91 8.16
C PRO A 14 -1.99 -27.63 9.02
N GLN A 15 -0.93 -27.43 9.81
CA GLN A 15 -0.73 -26.26 10.67
C GLN A 15 0.32 -25.26 10.15
N ASN A 16 0.57 -25.23 8.84
CA ASN A 16 1.36 -24.14 8.23
C ASN A 16 0.51 -22.87 8.04
N GLY A 17 -0.05 -22.38 9.14
CA GLY A 17 -0.69 -21.07 9.26
C GLY A 17 0.36 -19.96 9.41
N GLY A 18 1.33 -19.91 8.50
CA GLY A 18 2.15 -18.71 8.34
C GLY A 18 1.21 -17.51 8.13
N PRO A 19 1.56 -16.29 8.58
CA PRO A 19 0.73 -15.12 8.30
C PRO A 19 0.52 -15.09 6.80
N GLN A 20 -0.74 -15.29 6.37
CA GLN A 20 -1.12 -15.14 4.98
C GLN A 20 -0.63 -13.75 4.61
N GLU A 21 0.34 -13.66 3.69
CA GLU A 21 0.81 -12.37 3.20
C GLU A 21 -0.44 -11.59 2.81
N GLU A 22 -0.75 -10.57 3.61
CA GLU A 22 -1.92 -9.72 3.39
C GLU A 22 -1.62 -9.02 2.07
N TYR A 23 -2.14 -9.58 0.98
CA TYR A 23 -1.86 -9.13 -0.37
C TYR A 23 -2.31 -7.68 -0.45
N TYR A 24 -1.35 -6.76 -0.53
CA TYR A 24 -1.64 -5.36 -0.79
C TYR A 24 -2.29 -5.29 -2.17
N ASP A 25 -3.62 -5.19 -2.19
CA ASP A 25 -4.37 -4.95 -3.40
C ASP A 25 -4.44 -3.43 -3.64
N PRO A 26 -3.71 -2.91 -4.65
CA PRO A 26 -3.71 -1.49 -4.96
C PRO A 26 -5.05 -1.04 -5.55
N GLU A 27 -6.05 -1.89 -5.75
CA GLU A 27 -7.38 -1.50 -6.22
C GLU A 27 -8.34 -1.15 -5.08
N VAL A 28 -8.03 -1.54 -3.84
CA VAL A 28 -8.90 -1.33 -2.67
C VAL A 28 -8.28 -0.40 -1.63
N CYS A 29 -9.12 0.23 -0.82
CA CYS A 29 -8.66 1.06 0.28
C CYS A 29 -8.27 0.14 1.44
N PRO A 30 -7.01 0.14 1.89
CA PRO A 30 -6.57 -0.77 2.95
C PRO A 30 -7.23 -0.48 4.31
N VAL A 31 -7.87 0.68 4.47
CA VAL A 31 -8.53 1.10 5.72
C VAL A 31 -10.01 0.73 5.75
N CYS A 32 -10.70 0.72 4.61
CA CYS A 32 -12.17 0.57 4.59
C CYS A 32 -12.74 -0.29 3.44
N GLY A 33 -11.89 -0.89 2.61
CA GLY A 33 -12.28 -1.73 1.48
C GLY A 33 -13.01 -1.01 0.32
N SER A 34 -13.14 0.32 0.37
CA SER A 34 -13.73 1.10 -0.73
C SER A 34 -12.81 1.13 -1.94
N ILE A 35 -13.42 1.17 -3.13
CA ILE A 35 -12.74 1.34 -4.43
C ILE A 35 -12.90 2.77 -5.00
N ASP A 36 -13.54 3.66 -4.25
CA ASP A 36 -13.83 5.03 -4.70
C ASP A 36 -12.68 5.97 -4.30
N PHE A 37 -11.93 6.43 -5.30
CA PHE A 37 -10.75 7.27 -5.08
C PHE A 37 -10.78 8.55 -5.91
N ARG A 38 -10.12 9.57 -5.37
CA ARG A 38 -9.70 10.76 -6.11
C ARG A 38 -8.19 10.78 -6.23
N TRP A 39 -7.69 10.93 -7.45
CA TRP A 39 -6.26 11.06 -7.70
C TRP A 39 -5.75 12.48 -7.48
N GLY A 40 -4.47 12.58 -7.14
CA GLY A 40 -3.83 13.83 -6.80
C GLY A 40 -2.33 13.66 -6.58
N LYS A 41 -1.75 14.65 -5.91
CA LYS A 41 -0.36 14.62 -5.47
C LYS A 41 -0.22 15.13 -4.06
N LEU A 42 0.78 14.63 -3.33
CA LEU A 42 1.23 15.29 -2.11
C LEU A 42 2.18 16.43 -2.48
N HIS A 43 1.90 17.62 -1.95
CA HIS A 43 2.80 18.76 -2.02
C HIS A 43 3.23 19.18 -0.62
N GLN A 44 4.46 19.66 -0.50
CA GLN A 44 4.87 20.41 0.66
C GLN A 44 4.08 21.73 0.68
N ARG A 45 3.44 22.04 1.80
CA ARG A 45 2.74 23.32 1.94
C ARG A 45 3.78 24.43 2.07
N TRP A 46 3.57 25.55 1.39
CA TRP A 46 4.49 26.69 1.39
C TRP A 46 4.64 27.35 2.76
N ASP A 47 3.65 27.18 3.65
CA ASP A 47 3.52 27.81 4.96
C ASP A 47 3.80 26.86 6.14
N SER A 48 4.12 25.58 5.87
CA SER A 48 4.30 24.59 6.94
C SER A 48 5.28 23.49 6.56
N THR A 49 5.85 22.85 7.58
CA THR A 49 6.70 21.65 7.45
C THR A 49 5.91 20.40 7.03
N GLY A 50 4.60 20.51 6.81
CA GLY A 50 3.71 19.39 6.50
C GLY A 50 3.47 19.16 5.01
N MET A 51 3.07 17.94 4.68
CA MET A 51 2.56 17.59 3.35
C MET A 51 1.03 17.73 3.30
N GLY A 52 0.50 18.20 2.18
CA GLY A 52 -0.93 18.27 1.90
C GLY A 52 -1.29 17.51 0.64
N PHE A 53 -2.41 16.77 0.68
CA PHE A 53 -3.00 16.18 -0.52
C PHE A 53 -3.71 17.24 -1.35
N ARG A 54 -3.39 17.26 -2.65
CA ARG A 54 -4.04 18.12 -3.63
C ARG A 54 -4.62 17.26 -4.75
N PRO A 55 -5.91 17.38 -5.06
CA PRO A 55 -6.52 16.74 -6.23
C PRO A 55 -5.90 17.19 -7.56
N ASP A 56 -5.90 16.33 -8.57
CA ASP A 56 -5.44 16.70 -9.93
C ASP A 56 -6.33 17.76 -10.60
N ASP A 57 -7.61 17.82 -10.23
CA ASP A 57 -8.59 18.77 -10.78
C ASP A 57 -8.47 20.19 -10.18
N ALA A 58 -7.57 20.41 -9.21
CA ALA A 58 -7.45 21.65 -8.45
C ALA A 58 -6.64 22.78 -9.14
N GLY A 59 -6.22 22.61 -10.39
CA GLY A 59 -5.68 23.66 -11.27
C GLY A 59 -4.67 24.63 -10.66
N MET A 60 -3.38 24.27 -10.59
CA MET A 60 -2.30 25.21 -10.28
C MET A 60 -0.94 24.71 -10.77
N LEU A 61 -0.02 25.62 -11.09
CA LEU A 61 1.36 25.35 -11.54
C LEU A 61 2.10 24.47 -10.53
N ASP A 62 2.47 23.27 -10.97
CA ASP A 62 3.15 22.24 -10.20
C ASP A 62 4.65 22.57 -10.10
N MET A 63 5.07 23.12 -8.95
CA MET A 63 6.43 23.65 -8.75
C MET A 63 7.31 22.80 -7.81
N SER A 64 6.88 21.59 -7.42
CA SER A 64 7.67 20.75 -6.52
C SER A 64 7.67 19.28 -6.95
N ARG A 65 8.69 18.54 -6.50
CA ARG A 65 8.74 17.06 -6.59
C ARG A 65 7.55 16.49 -5.84
N ALA A 66 6.44 16.30 -6.54
CA ALA A 66 5.17 15.93 -5.94
C ALA A 66 5.00 14.41 -6.05
N VAL A 67 4.74 13.74 -4.93
CA VAL A 67 4.55 12.28 -4.89
C VAL A 67 3.13 11.96 -5.33
N ARG A 68 2.99 11.02 -6.27
CA ARG A 68 1.67 10.58 -6.74
C ARG A 68 0.88 9.99 -5.58
N ALA A 69 -0.37 10.41 -5.46
CA ALA A 69 -1.24 9.96 -4.38
C ALA A 69 -2.68 9.80 -4.84
N ARG A 70 -3.46 9.03 -4.08
CA ARG A 70 -4.93 9.04 -4.18
C ARG A 70 -5.55 9.09 -2.80
N GLN A 71 -6.72 9.72 -2.70
CA GLN A 71 -7.52 9.80 -1.49
C GLN A 71 -8.77 8.95 -1.64
N CYS A 72 -9.05 8.09 -0.64
CA CYS A 72 -10.31 7.37 -0.55
C CYS A 72 -11.46 8.32 -0.25
N LEU A 73 -12.50 8.31 -1.08
CA LEU A 73 -13.67 9.17 -0.92
C LEU A 73 -14.58 8.75 0.24
N ARG A 74 -14.43 7.51 0.73
CA ARG A 74 -15.21 6.99 1.87
C ARG A 74 -14.63 7.36 3.23
N CYS A 75 -13.33 7.12 3.44
CA CYS A 75 -12.69 7.29 4.76
C CYS A 75 -11.60 8.38 4.81
N GLY A 76 -11.29 9.02 3.68
CA GLY A 76 -10.27 10.07 3.62
C GLY A 76 -8.82 9.57 3.63
N ASN A 77 -8.58 8.26 3.72
CA ASN A 77 -7.23 7.69 3.70
C ASN A 77 -6.47 8.09 2.42
N VAL A 78 -5.24 8.56 2.58
CA VAL A 78 -4.36 8.96 1.47
C VAL A 78 -3.31 7.87 1.26
N GLN A 79 -3.20 7.37 0.03
CA GLN A 79 -2.25 6.34 -0.37
C GLN A 79 -1.21 6.95 -1.31
N LEU A 80 0.06 6.58 -1.11
CA LEU A 80 1.20 7.08 -1.85
C LEU A 80 1.69 6.05 -2.86
N PHE A 81 2.05 6.52 -4.05
CA PHE A 81 2.54 5.70 -5.14
C PHE A 81 3.89 6.25 -5.57
N ALA A 82 4.91 5.39 -5.57
CA ALA A 82 6.18 5.68 -6.20
C ALA A 82 6.03 5.45 -7.71
N GLU A 83 6.54 6.37 -8.51
CA GLU A 83 6.73 6.16 -9.95
C GLU A 83 8.05 5.38 -10.11
N LEU A 84 8.03 4.30 -10.90
CA LEU A 84 9.24 3.58 -11.30
C LEU A 84 9.80 4.29 -12.53
N ASP A 85 11.02 4.83 -12.41
CA ASP A 85 11.80 5.41 -13.51
C ASP A 85 12.35 4.33 -14.47
#